data_AF-A0A9E3BN37-F1
#
_entry.id   AF-A0A9E3BN37-F1
#
_cell.length_a   1.000
_cell.length_b   1.000
_cell.length_c   1.000
_cell.angle_alpha   90.00
_cell.angle_beta   90.00
_cell.angle_gamma   90.00
#
_symmetry.space_group_name_H-M   'P 1'
#
loop_
_entity.id
_entity.type
_entity.pdbx_description
1 polymer ?
#
loop_
_entity_poly.entity_id
_entity_poly.type
_entity_poly.pdbx_seq_one_letter_code
_entity_poly.pdbx_strand_id
1 'polypeptide(L)'
;MRFGPGADAAAVPDDAGLDAYWRAYGGDLLDRARPGTSVPAAEPLVEDAWPPERPPTGPVVLATGADTGVQQAAGEAADCHRCPLYGPATQTVFGEGPAAARTMFVGEQPGDQEDVVGRPFVGPAGQVLSRALLEAGIDRRTV
;
A
#
# COMPACT_ATOMS: atom_id res chain seq x y z
N MET A 1 0.79 20.04 12.20
CA MET A 1 1.26 18.65 12.10
C MET A 1 2.38 18.43 13.11
N ARG A 2 2.43 17.28 13.79
CA ARG A 2 3.61 16.86 14.56
C ARG A 2 4.34 15.82 13.72
N PHE A 3 5.61 16.09 13.40
CA PHE A 3 6.45 15.19 12.64
C PHE A 3 7.04 14.11 13.56
N GLY A 4 7.23 12.90 13.03
CA GLY A 4 7.85 11.79 13.76
C GLY A 4 9.36 12.00 13.96
N PRO A 5 10.01 11.21 14.82
CA PRO A 5 11.47 11.25 14.97
C PRO A 5 12.16 11.06 13.62
N GLY A 6 13.02 11.98 13.22
CA GLY A 6 13.73 11.96 11.92
C GLY A 6 13.01 12.69 10.78
N ALA A 7 11.74 13.04 10.93
CA ALA A 7 11.02 13.87 9.96
C ALA A 7 11.06 15.34 10.41
N ASP A 8 11.54 16.21 9.51
CA ASP A 8 11.54 17.67 9.70
C ASP A 8 10.53 18.30 8.74
N ALA A 9 9.71 19.22 9.26
CA ALA A 9 8.81 20.03 8.44
C ALA A 9 9.58 20.79 7.35
N ALA A 10 10.80 21.24 7.67
CA ALA A 10 11.67 21.95 6.75
C ALA A 10 12.25 21.04 5.64
N ALA A 11 12.17 19.71 5.80
CA ALA A 11 12.59 18.75 4.78
C ALA A 11 11.47 18.40 3.79
N VAL A 12 10.22 18.82 4.05
CA VAL A 12 9.12 18.69 3.09
C VAL A 12 9.27 19.78 2.03
N PRO A 13 9.39 19.42 0.73
CA PRO A 13 9.45 20.41 -0.34
C PRO A 13 8.23 21.32 -0.34
N ASP A 14 8.41 22.58 -0.71
CA ASP A 14 7.27 23.46 -1.01
C ASP A 14 6.48 22.95 -2.22
N ASP A 15 5.31 23.52 -2.50
CA ASP A 15 4.42 23.02 -3.57
C ASP A 15 5.15 22.93 -4.92
N ALA A 16 6.07 23.84 -5.21
CA ALA A 16 6.88 23.82 -6.42
C ALA A 16 7.90 22.67 -6.42
N GLY A 17 8.55 22.41 -5.29
CA GLY A 17 9.45 21.27 -5.10
C GLY A 17 8.71 19.93 -5.12
N LEU A 18 7.49 19.88 -4.57
CA LEU A 18 6.63 18.71 -4.60
C LEU A 18 6.17 18.42 -6.04
N ASP A 19 5.77 19.44 -6.79
CA ASP A 19 5.44 19.34 -8.22
C ASP A 19 6.63 18.86 -9.04
N ALA A 20 7.83 19.39 -8.79
CA ALA A 20 9.04 18.95 -9.47
C ALA A 20 9.37 17.48 -9.17
N TYR A 21 9.25 17.08 -7.90
CA TYR A 21 9.41 15.70 -7.47
C TYR A 21 8.39 14.77 -8.13
N TRP A 22 7.10 15.12 -8.13
CA TRP A 22 6.05 14.32 -8.76
C TRP A 22 6.16 14.27 -10.28
N ARG A 23 6.66 15.32 -10.94
CA ARG A 23 6.96 15.29 -12.38
C ARG A 23 8.16 14.42 -12.71
N ALA A 24 9.20 14.41 -11.87
CA ALA A 24 10.33 13.50 -12.05
C ALA A 24 9.93 12.04 -11.78
N TYR A 25 9.27 11.78 -10.66
CA TYR A 25 8.80 10.43 -10.27
C TYR A 25 7.71 9.90 -11.21
N GLY A 26 6.68 10.70 -11.47
CA GLY A 26 5.59 10.39 -12.39
C GLY A 26 6.04 10.35 -13.84
N GLY A 27 7.03 11.17 -14.23
CA GLY A 27 7.69 11.08 -15.52
C GLY A 27 8.35 9.71 -15.71
N ASP A 28 9.14 9.24 -14.75
CA ASP A 28 9.81 7.94 -14.83
C ASP A 28 8.85 6.74 -14.71
N LEU A 29 7.73 6.88 -14.00
CA LEU A 29 6.73 5.82 -13.84
C LEU A 29 5.75 5.75 -15.03
N LEU A 30 5.30 6.90 -15.55
CA LEU A 30 4.31 6.99 -16.63
C LEU A 30 4.95 7.05 -18.03
N ASP A 31 6.19 7.53 -18.21
CA ASP A 31 6.89 7.40 -19.51
C ASP A 31 7.25 5.95 -19.84
N ARG A 32 7.37 5.07 -18.83
CA ARG A 32 7.49 3.61 -19.04
C ARG A 32 6.25 2.96 -19.66
N ALA A 33 5.11 3.65 -19.66
CA ALA A 33 3.89 3.20 -20.33
C ALA A 33 3.76 3.69 -21.79
N ARG A 34 4.77 4.39 -22.34
CA ARG A 34 4.77 4.78 -23.76
C ARG A 34 4.99 3.55 -24.67
N PRO A 35 4.15 3.34 -25.71
CA PRO A 35 4.41 2.29 -26.69
C PRO A 35 5.75 2.53 -27.40
N GLY A 36 6.68 1.58 -27.26
CA GLY A 36 7.99 1.59 -27.93
C GLY A 36 9.22 1.57 -27.00
N THR A 37 9.06 1.67 -25.68
CA THR A 37 10.18 1.58 -24.73
C THR A 37 10.30 0.17 -24.19
N SER A 38 11.36 -0.58 -24.53
CA SER A 38 11.59 -1.90 -23.92
C SER A 38 12.04 -1.72 -22.47
N VAL A 39 11.24 -2.22 -21.54
CA VAL A 39 11.66 -2.40 -20.15
C VAL A 39 12.78 -3.44 -20.14
N PRO A 40 13.98 -3.16 -19.60
CA PRO A 40 14.96 -4.20 -19.37
C PRO A 40 14.34 -5.24 -18.45
N ALA A 41 14.53 -6.53 -18.75
CA ALA A 41 14.00 -7.60 -17.93
C ALA A 41 14.34 -7.33 -16.47
N ALA A 42 13.34 -7.31 -15.60
CA ALA A 42 13.57 -7.24 -14.17
C ALA A 42 14.56 -8.35 -13.80
N GLU A 43 15.60 -8.01 -13.05
CA GLU A 43 16.52 -8.97 -12.44
C GLU A 43 15.68 -10.09 -11.80
N PRO A 44 16.06 -11.37 -11.96
CA PRO A 44 15.22 -12.48 -11.53
C PRO A 44 14.93 -12.34 -10.05
N LEU A 45 13.65 -12.48 -9.73
CA LEU A 45 13.13 -12.56 -8.36
C LEU A 45 14.03 -13.52 -7.57
N VAL A 46 14.57 -13.07 -6.44
CA VAL A 46 15.14 -14.00 -5.46
C VAL A 46 13.99 -14.82 -4.90
N GLU A 47 13.79 -16.02 -5.45
CA GLU A 47 12.69 -16.94 -5.14
C GLU A 47 12.64 -17.33 -3.64
N ASP A 48 13.76 -17.21 -2.92
CA ASP A 48 13.93 -17.70 -1.55
C ASP A 48 13.47 -16.74 -0.43
N ALA A 49 12.99 -15.52 -0.74
CA ALA A 49 12.60 -14.55 0.27
C ALA A 49 11.10 -14.55 0.64
N TRP A 50 10.28 -15.41 0.02
CA TRP A 50 8.83 -15.43 0.18
C TRP A 50 8.36 -16.83 0.60
N PRO A 51 7.55 -16.98 1.68
CA PRO A 51 7.14 -18.30 2.12
C PRO A 51 6.24 -18.96 1.05
N PRO A 52 6.44 -20.27 0.76
CA PRO A 52 5.75 -20.99 -0.32
C PRO A 52 4.29 -21.35 -0.03
N GLU A 53 3.75 -20.97 1.13
CA GLU A 53 2.39 -21.31 1.50
C GLU A 53 1.43 -20.14 1.21
N ARG A 54 0.45 -20.38 0.32
CA ARG A 54 -0.73 -19.52 0.21
C ARG A 54 -1.35 -19.40 1.60
N PRO A 55 -1.45 -18.21 2.20
CA PRO A 55 -2.24 -18.04 3.40
C PRO A 55 -3.71 -18.39 3.06
N PRO A 56 -4.47 -18.93 4.02
CA PRO A 56 -5.83 -19.39 3.79
C PRO A 56 -6.69 -18.27 3.19
N THR A 57 -7.46 -18.60 2.15
CA THR A 57 -8.44 -17.72 1.48
C THR A 57 -9.71 -17.50 2.33
N GLY A 58 -9.56 -17.48 3.65
CA GLY A 58 -10.62 -17.18 4.59
C GLY A 58 -10.59 -15.72 5.01
N PRO A 59 -11.67 -15.19 5.61
CA PRO A 59 -11.66 -13.85 6.18
C PRO A 59 -10.47 -13.70 7.14
N VAL A 60 -9.65 -12.66 6.92
CA VAL A 60 -8.58 -12.30 7.85
C VAL A 60 -9.23 -11.80 9.13
N VAL A 61 -9.27 -12.67 10.15
CA VAL A 61 -9.78 -12.31 11.47
C VAL A 61 -8.68 -11.55 12.21
N LEU A 62 -8.75 -10.21 12.19
CA LEU A 62 -7.89 -9.37 13.02
C LEU A 62 -8.23 -9.61 14.51
N ALA A 63 -7.18 -9.83 15.31
CA ALA A 63 -7.29 -10.22 16.72
C ALA A 63 -8.17 -9.27 17.55
N THR A 64 -9.01 -9.86 18.40
CA THR A 64 -10.01 -9.18 19.23
C THR A 64 -9.37 -8.54 20.47
N GLY A 65 -9.11 -7.24 20.37
CA GLY A 65 -8.90 -6.34 21.51
C GLY A 65 -9.75 -5.09 21.27
N ALA A 66 -10.37 -4.56 22.33
CA ALA A 66 -11.43 -3.56 22.29
C ALA A 66 -11.06 -2.23 21.60
N ASP A 67 -11.13 -2.23 20.27
CA ASP A 67 -11.35 -1.07 19.40
C ASP A 67 -12.41 -1.54 18.40
N THR A 68 -13.59 -0.92 18.37
CA THR A 68 -14.74 -1.48 17.62
C THR A 68 -14.98 -0.80 16.28
N GLY A 69 -14.47 0.42 16.06
CA GLY A 69 -14.79 1.21 14.88
C GLY A 69 -14.18 0.67 13.58
N VAL A 70 -12.86 0.44 13.57
CA VAL A 70 -12.15 -0.01 12.36
C VAL A 70 -12.50 -1.46 12.02
N GLN A 71 -12.67 -2.30 13.04
CA GLN A 71 -13.04 -3.70 12.93
C GLN A 71 -14.49 -3.85 12.45
N GLN A 72 -15.41 -3.02 12.93
CA GLN A 72 -16.77 -2.96 12.41
C GLN A 72 -16.77 -2.48 10.95
N ALA A 73 -16.01 -1.43 10.63
CA ALA A 73 -15.89 -0.94 9.25
C ALA A 73 -15.31 -2.01 8.31
N ALA A 74 -14.35 -2.81 8.76
CA ALA A 74 -13.82 -3.95 8.00
C ALA A 74 -14.92 -4.99 7.71
N GLY A 75 -15.74 -5.31 8.72
CA GLY A 75 -16.89 -6.21 8.56
C GLY A 75 -17.94 -5.67 7.58
N GLU A 76 -18.28 -4.38 7.66
CA GLU A 76 -19.22 -3.74 6.73
C GLU A 76 -18.65 -3.63 5.30
N ALA A 77 -17.34 -3.48 5.16
CA ALA A 77 -16.67 -3.37 3.87
C ALA A 77 -16.51 -4.72 3.14
N ALA A 78 -16.45 -5.83 3.87
CA ALA A 78 -16.21 -7.16 3.31
C ALA A 78 -17.24 -7.54 2.23
N ASP A 79 -18.52 -7.22 2.44
CA ASP A 79 -19.64 -7.52 1.53
C ASP A 79 -20.27 -6.23 0.93
N CYS A 80 -19.50 -5.16 0.81
CA CYS A 80 -20.02 -3.86 0.39
C CYS A 80 -20.36 -3.82 -1.11
N HIS A 81 -21.64 -3.73 -1.44
CA HIS A 81 -22.12 -3.60 -2.83
C HIS A 81 -22.67 -2.20 -3.18
N ARG A 82 -22.23 -1.15 -2.45
CA ARG A 82 -22.79 0.21 -2.60
C ARG A 82 -22.35 0.95 -3.87
N CYS A 83 -21.38 0.43 -4.62
CA CYS A 83 -20.94 1.02 -5.88
C CYS A 83 -20.50 -0.08 -6.87
N PRO A 84 -20.52 0.14 -8.20
CA PRO A 84 -20.23 -0.90 -9.19
C PRO A 84 -18.85 -1.56 -9.12
N LEU A 85 -17.91 -1.02 -8.33
CA LEU A 85 -16.55 -1.56 -8.18
C LEU A 85 -16.52 -2.96 -7.55
N TYR A 86 -17.55 -3.35 -6.79
CA TYR A 86 -17.60 -4.70 -6.21
C TYR A 86 -17.72 -5.79 -7.27
N GLY A 87 -18.32 -5.49 -8.43
CA GLY A 87 -18.65 -6.47 -9.46
C GLY A 87 -17.44 -7.08 -10.17
N PRO A 88 -16.49 -6.27 -10.67
CA PRO A 88 -15.30 -6.78 -11.34
C PRO A 88 -14.14 -7.14 -10.40
N ALA A 89 -14.16 -6.73 -9.13
CA ALA A 89 -13.11 -7.05 -8.16
C ALA A 89 -13.20 -8.52 -7.70
N THR A 90 -12.07 -9.12 -7.31
CA THR A 90 -12.02 -10.44 -6.68
C THR A 90 -12.54 -10.37 -5.24
N GLN A 91 -12.12 -9.34 -4.50
CA GLN A 91 -12.50 -9.15 -3.10
C GLN A 91 -12.24 -7.72 -2.63
N THR A 92 -12.85 -7.34 -1.51
CA THR A 92 -12.47 -6.12 -0.80
C THR A 92 -11.05 -6.27 -0.23
N VAL A 93 -10.18 -5.30 -0.52
CA VAL A 93 -8.89 -5.16 0.17
C VAL A 93 -9.01 -4.05 1.20
N PHE A 94 -9.18 -4.43 2.46
CA PHE A 94 -9.23 -3.48 3.58
C PHE A 94 -7.81 -3.09 4.03
N GLY A 95 -7.71 -2.05 4.86
CA GLY A 95 -6.43 -1.68 5.49
C GLY A 95 -5.94 -2.75 6.48
N GLU A 96 -4.62 -2.84 6.64
CA GLU A 96 -3.96 -3.66 7.66
C GLU A 96 -3.05 -2.77 8.51
N GLY A 97 -2.91 -3.08 9.80
CA GLY A 97 -2.06 -2.33 10.73
C GLY A 97 -2.59 -2.39 12.17
N PRO A 98 -1.82 -1.90 13.16
CA PRO A 98 -2.29 -1.78 14.53
C PRO A 98 -3.46 -0.80 14.64
N ALA A 99 -4.53 -1.16 15.36
CA ALA A 99 -5.66 -0.25 15.61
C ALA A 99 -5.23 1.07 16.30
N ALA A 100 -4.16 1.00 17.12
CA ALA A 100 -3.57 2.12 17.82
C ALA A 100 -2.39 2.79 17.06
N ALA A 101 -2.22 2.51 15.77
CA ALA A 101 -1.18 3.14 14.95
C ALA A 101 -1.33 4.67 14.98
N ARG A 102 -0.19 5.37 15.14
CA ARG A 102 -0.17 6.85 15.20
C ARG A 102 -0.17 7.50 13.82
N THR A 103 0.12 6.73 12.79
CA THR A 103 0.23 7.13 11.39
C THR A 103 -0.53 6.11 10.57
N MET A 104 -1.25 6.57 9.54
CA MET A 104 -1.95 5.73 8.57
C MET A 104 -1.51 6.12 7.17
N PHE A 105 -1.24 5.14 6.31
CA PHE A 105 -0.97 5.36 4.90
C PHE A 105 -2.22 5.00 4.08
N VAL A 106 -2.69 5.95 3.26
CA VAL A 106 -3.90 5.79 2.43
C VAL A 106 -3.49 5.91 0.97
N GLY A 107 -3.68 4.84 0.20
CA GLY A 107 -3.48 4.81 -1.24
C GLY A 107 -4.75 5.20 -2.00
N GLU A 108 -4.73 5.02 -3.33
CA GLU A 108 -5.89 5.27 -4.19
C GLU A 108 -6.90 4.11 -4.16
N GLN A 109 -6.53 2.98 -4.77
CA GLN A 109 -7.34 1.77 -4.89
C GLN A 109 -6.43 0.52 -4.87
N PRO A 110 -6.96 -0.67 -4.58
CA PRO A 110 -6.23 -1.92 -4.76
C PRO A 110 -5.88 -2.15 -6.24
N GLY A 111 -4.64 -2.55 -6.53
CA GLY A 111 -4.25 -3.03 -7.86
C GLY A 111 -4.45 -4.54 -8.02
N ASP A 112 -4.02 -5.08 -9.15
CA ASP A 112 -4.22 -6.51 -9.49
C ASP A 112 -3.66 -7.47 -8.42
N GLN A 113 -2.46 -7.19 -7.90
CA GLN A 113 -1.84 -8.06 -6.89
C GLN A 113 -2.55 -7.93 -5.54
N GLU A 114 -2.91 -6.71 -5.15
CA GLU A 114 -3.68 -6.46 -3.93
C GLU A 114 -5.04 -7.16 -3.99
N ASP A 115 -5.78 -7.04 -5.09
CA ASP A 115 -7.09 -7.66 -5.31
C ASP A 115 -7.03 -9.18 -5.21
N VAL A 116 -6.03 -9.81 -5.82
CA VAL A 116 -5.87 -11.28 -5.76
C VAL A 116 -5.40 -11.75 -4.37
N VAL A 117 -4.49 -11.02 -3.74
CA VAL A 117 -3.89 -11.42 -2.45
C VAL A 117 -4.78 -11.05 -1.25
N GLY A 118 -5.63 -10.03 -1.38
CA GLY A 118 -6.47 -9.53 -0.29
C GLY A 118 -5.71 -8.66 0.72
N ARG A 119 -4.55 -8.11 0.35
CA ARG A 119 -3.70 -7.29 1.25
C ARG A 119 -3.22 -6.02 0.56
N PRO A 120 -3.16 -4.87 1.24
CA PRO A 120 -2.80 -3.60 0.64
C PRO A 120 -1.28 -3.47 0.42
N PHE A 121 -0.89 -2.75 -0.64
CA PHE A 121 0.50 -2.41 -0.94
C PHE A 121 1.44 -3.63 -0.99
N VAL A 122 1.05 -4.68 -1.73
CA VAL A 122 1.86 -5.88 -1.97
C VAL A 122 2.52 -5.88 -3.34
N GLY A 123 1.99 -5.09 -4.29
CA GLY A 123 2.52 -4.93 -5.64
C GLY A 123 3.73 -3.98 -5.74
N PRO A 124 4.15 -3.63 -6.97
CA PRO A 124 5.35 -2.82 -7.21
C PRO A 124 5.36 -1.47 -6.48
N ALA A 125 4.21 -0.78 -6.44
CA ALA A 125 4.08 0.48 -5.69
C ALA A 125 4.23 0.25 -4.18
N GLY A 126 3.72 -0.87 -3.66
CA GLY A 126 3.90 -1.26 -2.26
C GLY A 126 5.34 -1.58 -1.89
N GLN A 127 6.14 -2.09 -2.83
CA GLN A 127 7.58 -2.28 -2.64
C GLN A 127 8.32 -0.94 -2.59
N VAL A 128 7.92 0.04 -3.41
CA VAL A 128 8.45 1.42 -3.31
C VAL A 128 8.11 2.02 -1.94
N LEU A 129 6.85 1.92 -1.49
CA LEU A 129 6.45 2.37 -0.16
C LEU A 129 7.28 1.68 0.94
N SER A 130 7.47 0.37 0.85
CA SER A 130 8.19 -0.38 1.88
C SER A 130 9.66 0.03 1.98
N ARG A 131 10.31 0.33 0.84
CA ARG A 131 11.67 0.90 0.83
C ARG A 131 11.70 2.29 1.44
N ALA A 132 10.76 3.16 1.08
CA ALA A 132 10.69 4.51 1.63
C ALA A 132 10.47 4.50 3.16
N LEU A 133 9.62 3.60 3.68
CA LEU A 133 9.42 3.42 5.12
C LEU A 133 10.70 2.98 5.81
N LEU A 134 11.42 2.02 5.22
CA LEU A 134 12.69 1.54 5.74
C LEU A 134 13.74 2.67 5.79
N GLU A 135 13.87 3.44 4.71
CA GLU A 135 14.78 4.59 4.63
C GLU A 135 14.42 5.69 5.64
N ALA A 136 13.12 5.88 5.91
CA ALA A 136 12.63 6.80 6.93
C ALA A 136 12.74 6.25 8.37
N GLY A 137 13.20 5.02 8.57
CA GLY A 137 13.28 4.38 9.89
C GLY A 137 11.92 4.03 10.49
N ILE A 138 10.88 3.88 9.65
CA ILE A 138 9.53 3.53 10.07
C ILE A 138 9.33 2.02 9.87
N ASP A 139 9.04 1.31 10.96
CA ASP A 139 8.65 -0.10 10.88
C ASP A 139 7.21 -0.21 10.36
N ARG A 140 7.04 -0.85 9.20
CA ARG A 140 5.73 -1.05 8.56
C ARG A 140 4.71 -1.76 9.47
N ARG A 141 5.17 -2.54 10.46
CA ARG A 141 4.28 -3.23 11.42
C ARG A 141 3.68 -2.29 12.47
N THR A 142 4.13 -1.03 12.51
CA THR A 142 3.71 -0.01 13.49
C THR A 142 2.76 1.04 12.93
N VAL A 143 2.44 0.94 11.64
CA VAL A 143 1.61 1.88 10.86
C VAL A 143 0.45 1.16 10.17
#